data_AF-A0A964ISN1-F1
#
_entry.id   AF-A0A964ISN1-F1
#
_cell.length_a   1.000
_cell.length_b   1.000
_cell.length_c   1.000
_cell.angle_alpha   90.00
_cell.angle_beta   90.00
_cell.angle_gamma   90.00
#
_symmetry.space_group_name_H-M   'P 1'
#
loop_
_entity.id
_entity.type
_entity.pdbx_description
1 polymer ?
#
loop_
_entity_poly.entity_id
_entity_poly.type
_entity_poly.pdbx_seq_one_letter_code
_entity_poly.pdbx_strand_id
1 'polypeptide(L)'
;MQERLDRGKRRLLLKEDQAWIGRPFEMDSNLRGVQANTRHIALMLRDSHIKRRASRAAAFAAKLLDGTLAKKTQGPVACAKGCYYCCKTYVSVTIPEILHLAHAVRGQAEKTARVNAAADESKLIAQDQREKTRVVCPILEAKVCSEYAPRPLVCRAVLSTSLDACLRIFERNSGEMVPFAGGTVDIRAYVVVMMQAALKLGGFSHVHYEMNQALAVALNHADAEERWLAGAPLFAEVPVDTADLRRGGLSAMMDALVENVGPTL
;
A
#
# COMPACT_ATOMS: atom_id res chain seq x y z
N MET A 1 14.16 22.90 -13.47
CA MET A 1 15.05 21.89 -12.87
C MET A 1 15.37 22.40 -11.46
N GLN A 2 14.78 21.81 -10.41
CA GLN A 2 15.04 22.26 -9.03
C GLN A 2 16.51 21.98 -8.67
N GLU A 3 17.15 22.97 -8.04
CA GLU A 3 18.55 22.87 -7.61
C GLU A 3 18.68 21.83 -6.50
N ARG A 4 19.61 20.88 -6.66
CA ARG A 4 19.86 19.85 -5.64
C ARG A 4 20.48 20.47 -4.41
N LEU A 5 20.10 19.97 -3.23
CA LEU A 5 20.67 20.39 -1.96
C LEU A 5 22.19 20.10 -1.94
N ASP A 6 22.97 21.06 -1.43
CA ASP A 6 24.41 20.88 -1.20
C ASP A 6 24.70 19.57 -0.44
N ARG A 7 25.82 18.91 -0.78
CA ARG A 7 26.19 17.60 -0.23
C ARG A 7 26.33 17.63 1.30
N GLY A 8 26.92 18.70 1.85
CA GLY A 8 27.08 18.88 3.29
C GLY A 8 25.73 19.04 3.98
N LYS A 9 24.88 19.92 3.45
CA LYS A 9 23.51 20.12 3.94
C LYS A 9 22.66 18.84 3.86
N ARG A 10 22.79 18.08 2.77
CA ARG A 10 22.11 16.79 2.61
C ARG A 10 22.56 15.77 3.64
N ARG A 11 23.86 15.66 3.93
CA ARG A 11 24.37 14.75 4.96
C ARG A 11 23.82 15.09 6.35
N LEU A 12 23.77 16.37 6.69
CA LEU A 12 23.19 16.84 7.95
C LEU A 12 21.70 16.49 8.04
N LEU A 13 20.93 16.78 6.98
CA LEU A 13 19.51 16.45 6.88
C LEU A 13 19.24 14.96 7.10
N LEU A 14 20.02 14.08 6.45
CA LEU A 14 19.87 12.62 6.61
C LEU A 14 20.20 12.13 8.02
N LYS A 15 21.09 12.83 8.74
CA LYS A 15 21.37 12.57 10.15
C LYS A 15 20.19 12.98 11.03
N GLU A 16 19.60 14.13 10.77
CA GLU A 16 18.40 14.61 11.49
C GLU A 16 17.17 13.73 11.23
N ASP A 17 17.01 13.22 10.01
CA ASP A 17 15.91 12.32 9.63
C ASP A 17 15.83 11.07 10.53
N GLN A 18 16.95 10.62 11.11
CA GLN A 18 16.98 9.46 12.02
C GLN A 18 16.08 9.63 13.25
N ALA A 19 15.78 10.87 13.65
CA ALA A 19 14.84 11.14 14.73
C ALA A 19 13.39 10.79 14.38
N TRP A 20 13.08 10.58 13.10
CA TRP A 20 11.72 10.44 12.58
C TRP A 20 11.46 9.12 11.82
N ILE A 21 12.50 8.54 11.23
CA ILE A 21 12.39 7.32 10.42
C ILE A 21 11.79 6.18 11.24
N GLY A 22 10.71 5.58 10.73
CA GLY A 22 10.02 4.44 11.32
C GLY A 22 9.26 4.74 12.60
N ARG A 23 9.12 6.02 12.99
CA ARG A 23 8.37 6.44 14.17
C ARG A 23 6.96 6.90 13.79
N PRO A 24 5.96 6.73 14.69
CA PRO A 24 4.66 7.34 14.51
C PRO A 24 4.79 8.83 14.17
N PHE A 25 4.11 9.26 13.11
CA PHE A 25 4.20 10.62 12.59
C PHE A 25 2.96 11.44 12.97
N GLU A 26 3.14 12.76 13.00
CA GLU A 26 2.04 13.72 13.10
C GLU A 26 1.51 14.06 11.70
N MET A 27 0.22 14.40 11.64
CA MET A 27 -0.49 14.80 10.41
C MET A 27 -0.88 16.29 10.46
N ASP A 28 -0.16 17.06 11.27
CA ASP A 28 -0.35 18.49 11.45
C ASP A 28 0.53 19.30 10.49
N SER A 29 0.70 20.60 10.77
CA SER A 29 1.51 21.49 9.94
C SER A 29 2.99 21.09 9.86
N ASN A 30 3.50 20.26 10.78
CA ASN A 30 4.87 19.80 10.78
C ASN A 30 5.02 18.44 10.06
N LEU A 31 5.28 18.51 8.76
CA LEU A 31 5.47 17.34 7.92
C LEU A 31 6.89 16.72 7.99
N ARG A 32 7.72 17.06 8.98
CA ARG A 32 9.11 16.56 9.06
C ARG A 32 9.17 15.02 9.10
N GLY A 33 8.26 14.39 9.86
CA GLY A 33 8.13 12.94 9.92
C GLY A 33 7.75 12.32 8.58
N VAL A 34 6.77 12.91 7.90
CA VAL A 34 6.31 12.49 6.57
C VAL A 34 7.44 12.59 5.54
N GLN A 35 8.16 13.71 5.51
CA GLN A 35 9.28 13.94 4.60
C GLN A 35 10.45 12.99 4.86
N ALA A 36 10.83 12.77 6.13
CA ALA A 36 11.91 11.86 6.51
C ALA A 36 11.62 10.41 6.10
N ASN A 37 10.41 9.92 6.37
CA ASN A 37 10.00 8.57 5.99
C ASN A 37 9.91 8.42 4.46
N THR A 38 9.38 9.41 3.74
CA THR A 38 9.35 9.40 2.26
C THR A 38 10.75 9.30 1.66
N ARG A 39 11.68 10.13 2.16
CA ARG A 39 13.08 10.09 1.71
C ARG A 39 13.74 8.76 2.01
N HIS A 40 13.48 8.19 3.18
CA HIS A 40 14.00 6.88 3.55
C HIS A 40 13.51 5.78 2.59
N ILE A 41 12.22 5.75 2.27
CA ILE A 41 11.65 4.80 1.29
C ILE A 41 12.27 5.02 -0.09
N ALA A 42 12.39 6.27 -0.55
CA ALA A 42 12.97 6.58 -1.85
C ALA A 42 14.45 6.19 -1.97
N LEU A 43 15.25 6.42 -0.91
CA LEU A 43 16.65 5.98 -0.86
C LEU A 43 16.76 4.45 -0.85
N MET A 44 15.89 3.77 -0.11
CA MET A 44 15.84 2.30 -0.09
C MET A 44 15.53 1.73 -1.49
N LEU A 45 14.54 2.31 -2.18
CA LEU A 45 14.18 1.92 -3.55
C LEU A 45 15.31 2.15 -4.56
N ARG A 46 16.18 3.15 -4.34
CA ARG A 46 17.31 3.48 -5.22
C ARG A 46 18.57 2.65 -4.95
N ASP A 47 18.75 2.15 -3.74
CA ASP A 47 19.93 1.37 -3.36
C ASP A 47 19.89 -0.03 -3.99
N SER A 48 20.75 -0.28 -5.00
CA SER A 48 20.82 -1.56 -5.72
C SER A 48 21.49 -2.69 -4.93
N HIS A 49 22.14 -2.38 -3.81
CA HIS A 49 22.75 -3.39 -2.95
C HIS A 49 21.72 -4.05 -2.02
N ILE A 50 20.56 -3.42 -1.82
CA ILE A 50 19.48 -3.96 -1.02
C ILE A 50 18.71 -5.00 -1.83
N LYS A 51 18.89 -6.28 -1.48
CA LYS A 51 18.06 -7.37 -2.01
C LYS A 51 16.59 -7.16 -1.62
N ARG A 52 15.70 -7.33 -2.60
CA ARG A 52 14.25 -7.16 -2.44
C ARG A 52 13.86 -5.78 -1.90
N ARG A 53 14.51 -4.73 -2.42
CA ARG A 53 14.31 -3.35 -1.95
C ARG A 53 12.88 -2.82 -2.11
N ALA A 54 12.12 -3.30 -3.09
CA ALA A 54 10.71 -2.92 -3.23
C ALA A 54 9.88 -3.57 -2.11
N SER A 55 10.07 -4.87 -1.89
CA SER A 55 9.39 -5.59 -0.81
C SER A 55 9.76 -5.06 0.57
N ARG A 56 11.02 -4.66 0.77
CA ARG A 56 11.48 -4.01 2.02
C ARG A 56 10.87 -2.63 2.21
N ALA A 57 10.71 -1.85 1.14
CA ALA A 57 10.02 -0.56 1.19
C ALA A 57 8.55 -0.75 1.62
N ALA A 58 7.85 -1.73 1.05
CA ALA A 58 6.48 -2.07 1.46
C ALA A 58 6.41 -2.54 2.92
N ALA A 59 7.32 -3.41 3.35
CA ALA A 59 7.39 -3.86 4.75
C ALA A 59 7.66 -2.69 5.72
N PHE A 60 8.53 -1.74 5.34
CA PHE A 60 8.78 -0.53 6.12
C PHE A 60 7.53 0.33 6.23
N ALA A 61 6.84 0.61 5.11
CA ALA A 61 5.61 1.39 5.10
C ALA A 61 4.49 0.74 5.92
N ALA A 62 4.35 -0.59 5.83
CA ALA A 62 3.42 -1.37 6.63
C ALA A 62 3.70 -1.24 8.14
N LYS A 63 4.97 -1.34 8.54
CA LYS A 63 5.37 -1.18 9.95
C LYS A 63 5.15 0.24 10.44
N LEU A 64 5.45 1.25 9.62
CA LEU A 64 5.18 2.65 9.92
C LEU A 64 3.67 2.88 10.13
N LEU A 65 2.84 2.33 9.23
CA LEU A 65 1.38 2.40 9.33
C LEU A 65 0.88 1.75 10.63
N ASP A 66 1.27 0.50 10.91
CA ASP A 66 0.86 -0.21 12.12
C ASP A 66 1.26 0.56 13.40
N GLY A 67 2.48 1.11 13.42
CA GLY A 67 2.97 1.91 14.54
C GLY A 67 2.19 3.20 14.76
N THR A 68 1.86 3.92 13.68
CA THR A 68 1.05 5.14 13.76
C THR A 68 -0.39 4.83 14.15
N LEU A 69 -1.01 3.80 13.56
CA LEU A 69 -2.36 3.34 13.92
C LEU A 69 -2.45 2.99 15.41
N ALA A 70 -1.48 2.24 15.94
CA ALA A 70 -1.47 1.85 17.35
C ALA A 70 -1.41 3.04 18.33
N LYS A 71 -0.86 4.18 17.90
CA LYS A 71 -0.72 5.38 18.75
C LYS A 71 -1.79 6.43 18.54
N LYS A 72 -2.38 6.49 17.36
CA LYS A 72 -3.19 7.64 16.90
C LYS A 72 -4.62 7.28 16.51
N THR A 73 -4.98 6.00 16.47
CA THR A 73 -6.38 5.59 16.26
C THR A 73 -7.24 6.06 17.42
N GLN A 74 -8.38 6.67 17.10
CA GLN A 74 -9.33 7.20 18.08
C GLN A 74 -10.65 6.44 18.02
N GLY A 75 -11.28 6.25 19.18
CA GLY A 75 -12.56 5.57 19.28
C GLY A 75 -12.46 4.04 19.24
N PRO A 76 -13.60 3.35 19.34
CA PRO A 76 -13.65 1.90 19.41
C PRO A 76 -13.34 1.27 18.04
N VAL A 77 -12.72 0.09 18.05
CA VAL A 77 -12.50 -0.73 16.86
C VAL A 77 -13.30 -2.02 17.02
N ALA A 78 -14.27 -2.24 16.12
CA ALA A 78 -15.08 -3.46 16.07
C ALA A 78 -14.36 -4.61 15.34
N CYS A 79 -13.28 -4.32 14.62
CA CYS A 79 -12.48 -5.32 13.92
C CYS A 79 -11.74 -6.21 14.93
N ALA A 80 -11.82 -7.52 14.74
CA ALA A 80 -11.11 -8.51 15.52
C ALA A 80 -10.61 -9.66 14.62
N LYS A 81 -9.74 -10.52 15.15
CA LYS A 81 -9.31 -11.74 14.47
C LYS A 81 -10.56 -12.56 14.07
N GLY A 82 -10.65 -12.95 12.80
CA GLY A 82 -11.81 -13.67 12.26
C GLY A 82 -12.88 -12.77 11.65
N CYS A 83 -12.73 -11.44 11.70
CA CYS A 83 -13.55 -10.52 10.91
C CYS A 83 -13.04 -10.48 9.46
N TYR A 84 -13.87 -10.91 8.50
CA TYR A 84 -13.49 -11.08 7.08
C TYR A 84 -14.43 -10.35 6.11
N TYR A 85 -15.35 -9.54 6.62
CA TYR A 85 -16.41 -8.94 5.80
C TYR A 85 -15.87 -8.01 4.70
N CYS A 86 -14.79 -7.27 4.96
CA CYS A 86 -14.11 -6.47 3.92
C CYS A 86 -13.17 -7.31 3.04
N CYS A 87 -12.89 -8.58 3.35
CA CYS A 87 -11.99 -9.45 2.58
C CYS A 87 -12.65 -10.03 1.32
N LYS A 88 -13.68 -9.36 0.81
CA LYS A 88 -14.41 -9.69 -0.42
C LYS A 88 -14.71 -8.43 -1.22
N THR A 89 -13.85 -7.42 -1.10
CA THR A 89 -13.91 -6.19 -1.87
C THR A 89 -12.71 -6.11 -2.79
N TYR A 90 -12.83 -5.26 -3.79
CA TYR A 90 -11.68 -4.79 -4.56
C TYR A 90 -10.58 -4.26 -3.63
N VAL A 91 -9.33 -4.64 -3.88
CA VAL A 91 -8.16 -4.16 -3.15
C VAL A 91 -7.20 -3.53 -4.15
N SER A 92 -6.90 -2.26 -3.90
CA SER A 92 -6.01 -1.42 -4.70
C SER A 92 -4.66 -1.30 -3.99
N VAL A 93 -3.57 -1.68 -4.67
CA VAL A 93 -2.23 -1.83 -4.04
C VAL A 93 -1.09 -1.42 -4.95
N THR A 94 0.02 -0.95 -4.38
CA THR A 94 1.24 -0.65 -5.13
C THR A 94 2.02 -1.92 -5.47
N ILE A 95 2.87 -1.86 -6.50
CA ILE A 95 3.72 -3.02 -6.87
C ILE A 95 4.65 -3.48 -5.73
N PRO A 96 5.30 -2.60 -4.94
CA PRO A 96 6.02 -3.01 -3.73
C PRO A 96 5.19 -3.88 -2.77
N GLU A 97 3.92 -3.54 -2.53
CA GLU A 97 3.04 -4.33 -1.67
C GLU A 97 2.73 -5.71 -2.28
N ILE A 98 2.51 -5.76 -3.61
CA ILE A 98 2.31 -7.01 -4.35
C ILE A 98 3.52 -7.92 -4.25
N LEU A 99 4.72 -7.39 -4.49
CA LEU A 99 5.95 -8.16 -4.42
C LEU A 99 6.20 -8.67 -2.99
N HIS A 100 5.94 -7.84 -1.99
CA HIS A 100 6.05 -8.25 -0.59
C HIS A 100 5.11 -9.40 -0.24
N LEU A 101 3.85 -9.33 -0.66
CA LEU A 101 2.87 -10.40 -0.49
C LEU A 101 3.22 -11.65 -1.29
N ALA A 102 3.68 -11.49 -2.54
CA ALA A 102 4.09 -12.60 -3.40
C ALA A 102 5.21 -13.43 -2.78
N HIS A 103 6.19 -12.79 -2.12
CA HIS A 103 7.26 -13.51 -1.42
C HIS A 103 6.77 -14.37 -0.27
N ALA A 104 5.69 -13.99 0.41
CA ALA A 104 5.11 -14.77 1.49
C ALA A 104 4.29 -15.96 0.97
N VAL A 105 3.57 -15.77 -0.14
CA VAL A 105 2.76 -16.83 -0.78
C VAL A 105 3.61 -17.84 -1.55
N ARG A 106 4.80 -17.46 -2.01
CA ARG A 106 5.65 -18.28 -2.87
C ARG A 106 5.98 -19.64 -2.26
N GLY A 107 5.89 -20.69 -3.08
CA GLY A 107 6.11 -22.07 -2.65
C GLY A 107 4.86 -22.75 -2.09
N GLN A 108 3.74 -22.04 -1.97
CA GLN A 108 2.46 -22.58 -1.50
C GLN A 108 1.52 -22.84 -2.71
N ALA A 109 1.69 -24.00 -3.37
CA ALA A 109 1.05 -24.30 -4.65
C ALA A 109 -0.49 -24.12 -4.63
N GLU A 110 -1.17 -24.61 -3.59
CA GLU A 110 -2.63 -24.45 -3.45
C GLU A 110 -3.05 -22.99 -3.34
N LYS A 111 -2.29 -22.17 -2.59
CA LYS A 111 -2.54 -20.74 -2.46
C LYS A 111 -2.28 -20.00 -3.76
N THR A 112 -1.22 -20.35 -4.49
CA THR A 112 -0.96 -19.81 -5.83
C THR A 112 -2.10 -20.16 -6.80
N ALA A 113 -2.60 -21.39 -6.79
CA ALA A 113 -3.74 -21.78 -7.61
C ALA A 113 -5.00 -20.97 -7.28
N ARG A 114 -5.28 -20.74 -5.98
CA ARG A 114 -6.39 -19.87 -5.53
C ARG A 114 -6.23 -18.42 -5.98
N VAL A 115 -5.02 -17.87 -5.93
CA VAL A 115 -4.73 -16.52 -6.44
C VAL A 115 -5.00 -16.43 -7.94
N ASN A 116 -4.53 -17.41 -8.71
CA ASN A 116 -4.78 -17.45 -10.16
C ASN A 116 -6.28 -17.54 -10.48
N ALA A 117 -7.03 -18.39 -9.78
CA ALA A 117 -8.48 -18.48 -9.94
C ALA A 117 -9.21 -17.16 -9.62
N ALA A 118 -8.83 -16.50 -8.52
CA ALA A 118 -9.41 -15.20 -8.14
C ALA A 118 -9.05 -14.09 -9.13
N ALA A 119 -7.86 -14.15 -9.74
CA ALA A 119 -7.46 -13.23 -10.81
C ALA A 119 -8.27 -13.45 -12.09
N ASP A 120 -8.55 -14.70 -12.45
CA ASP A 120 -9.38 -15.01 -13.61
C ASP A 120 -10.84 -14.59 -13.41
N GLU A 121 -11.38 -14.76 -12.19
CA GLU A 121 -12.70 -14.23 -11.82
C GLU A 121 -12.72 -12.69 -11.89
N SER A 122 -11.70 -12.01 -11.38
CA SER A 122 -11.64 -10.53 -11.36
C SER A 122 -11.45 -9.89 -12.74
N LYS A 123 -10.84 -10.60 -13.70
CA LYS A 123 -10.69 -10.14 -15.11
C LYS A 123 -12.02 -9.94 -15.80
N LEU A 124 -13.05 -10.72 -15.45
CA LEU A 124 -14.38 -10.65 -16.06
C LEU A 124 -15.22 -9.48 -15.53
N ILE A 125 -14.70 -8.76 -14.53
CA ILE A 125 -15.44 -7.72 -13.82
C ILE A 125 -14.97 -6.35 -14.27
N ALA A 126 -15.92 -5.58 -14.83
CA ALA A 126 -15.73 -4.18 -15.17
C ALA A 126 -15.29 -3.38 -13.94
N GLN A 127 -14.33 -2.47 -14.14
CA GLN A 127 -13.63 -1.80 -13.05
C GLN A 127 -14.56 -1.06 -12.08
N ASP A 128 -15.57 -0.37 -12.60
CA ASP A 128 -16.59 0.37 -11.84
C ASP A 128 -17.55 -0.54 -11.05
N GLN A 129 -17.60 -1.83 -11.38
CA GLN A 129 -18.39 -2.83 -10.66
C GLN A 129 -17.57 -3.61 -9.63
N ARG A 130 -16.23 -3.48 -9.62
CA ARG A 130 -15.37 -4.30 -8.75
C ARG A 130 -15.64 -4.14 -7.25
N GLU A 131 -16.04 -2.95 -6.83
CA GLU A 131 -16.45 -2.72 -5.43
C GLU A 131 -17.75 -3.44 -5.06
N LYS A 132 -18.61 -3.70 -6.05
CA LYS A 132 -19.86 -4.44 -5.87
C LYS A 132 -19.68 -5.95 -6.00
N THR A 133 -18.66 -6.38 -6.73
CA THR A 133 -18.31 -7.80 -6.83
C THR A 133 -17.68 -8.32 -5.55
N ARG A 134 -18.01 -9.55 -5.19
CA ARG A 134 -17.69 -10.16 -3.90
C ARG A 134 -16.70 -11.31 -4.02
N VAL A 135 -15.74 -11.18 -4.95
CA VAL A 135 -14.63 -12.12 -5.10
C VAL A 135 -13.91 -12.20 -3.75
N VAL A 136 -13.91 -13.39 -3.16
CA VAL A 136 -13.28 -13.61 -1.85
C VAL A 136 -11.76 -13.50 -2.01
N CYS A 137 -11.11 -12.81 -1.08
CA CYS A 137 -9.66 -12.66 -1.08
C CYS A 137 -8.98 -14.04 -1.11
N PRO A 138 -8.07 -14.30 -2.07
CA PRO A 138 -7.43 -15.60 -2.22
C PRO A 138 -6.44 -15.95 -1.10
N ILE A 139 -6.19 -15.01 -0.18
CA ILE A 139 -5.31 -15.18 0.99
C ILE A 139 -6.11 -15.59 2.25
N LEU A 140 -7.44 -15.57 2.20
CA LEU A 140 -8.27 -15.91 3.36
C LEU A 140 -8.30 -17.42 3.60
N GLU A 141 -8.01 -17.89 4.81
CA GLU A 141 -8.15 -19.29 5.24
C GLU A 141 -8.90 -19.34 6.55
N ALA A 142 -9.97 -20.13 6.63
CA ALA A 142 -10.82 -20.22 7.83
C ALA A 142 -11.20 -18.83 8.41
N LYS A 143 -11.56 -17.88 7.54
CA LYS A 143 -11.94 -16.49 7.88
C LYS A 143 -10.81 -15.63 8.48
N VAL A 144 -9.55 -16.06 8.34
CA VAL A 144 -8.36 -15.33 8.78
C VAL A 144 -7.43 -15.12 7.60
N CYS A 145 -6.77 -13.96 7.50
CA CYS A 145 -5.74 -13.75 6.50
C CYS A 145 -4.53 -14.65 6.85
N SER A 146 -4.24 -15.67 6.04
CA SER A 146 -3.13 -16.58 6.32
C SER A 146 -1.76 -15.90 6.13
N GLU A 147 -1.70 -14.84 5.32
CA GLU A 147 -0.54 -13.95 5.18
C GLU A 147 -0.79 -12.59 5.85
N TYR A 148 -1.09 -12.59 7.15
CA TYR A 148 -1.42 -11.37 7.88
C TYR A 148 -0.26 -10.36 7.94
N ALA A 149 0.97 -10.84 8.07
CA ALA A 149 2.15 -9.97 8.20
C ALA A 149 2.44 -9.12 6.96
N PRO A 150 2.35 -9.62 5.71
CA PRO A 150 2.52 -8.82 4.49
C PRO A 150 1.22 -8.20 3.96
N ARG A 151 0.12 -8.19 4.71
CA ARG A 151 -1.18 -7.64 4.25
C ARG A 151 -1.02 -6.19 3.72
N PRO A 152 -1.72 -5.80 2.64
CA PRO A 152 -1.60 -4.46 2.07
C PRO A 152 -1.97 -3.32 3.03
N LEU A 153 -1.49 -2.10 2.75
CA LEU A 153 -1.74 -0.91 3.57
C LEU A 153 -3.25 -0.64 3.74
N VAL A 154 -4.03 -0.79 2.68
CA VAL A 154 -5.49 -0.62 2.74
C VAL A 154 -6.13 -1.64 3.69
N CYS A 155 -5.68 -2.90 3.68
CA CYS A 155 -6.20 -3.96 4.56
C CYS A 155 -5.81 -3.76 6.04
N ARG A 156 -4.83 -2.90 6.34
CA ARG A 156 -4.42 -2.57 7.72
C ARG A 156 -5.29 -1.49 8.35
N ALA A 157 -5.70 -0.52 7.55
CA ALA A 157 -6.29 0.72 8.04
C ALA A 157 -7.80 0.85 7.80
N VAL A 158 -8.44 -0.10 7.10
CA VAL A 158 -9.91 -0.21 7.10
C VAL A 158 -10.35 -0.79 8.44
N LEU A 159 -10.49 0.09 9.44
CA LEU A 159 -10.92 -0.24 10.79
C LEU A 159 -12.29 0.40 11.05
N SER A 160 -13.32 -0.43 11.22
CA SER A 160 -14.69 0.03 11.49
C SER A 160 -14.96 0.13 12.98
N THR A 161 -15.81 1.09 13.37
CA THR A 161 -16.37 1.20 14.72
C THR A 161 -17.61 0.33 14.92
N SER A 162 -18.18 -0.25 13.85
CA SER A 162 -19.44 -1.01 13.90
C SER A 162 -19.41 -2.26 13.03
N LEU A 163 -19.62 -3.42 13.66
CA LEU A 163 -19.81 -4.70 12.98
C LEU A 163 -21.12 -4.72 12.18
N ASP A 164 -22.20 -4.19 12.75
CA ASP A 164 -23.51 -4.17 12.08
C ASP A 164 -23.47 -3.34 10.80
N ALA A 165 -22.77 -2.20 10.81
CA ALA A 165 -22.52 -1.42 9.59
C ALA A 165 -21.73 -2.25 8.57
N CYS A 166 -20.66 -2.93 8.98
CA CYS A 166 -19.90 -3.81 8.08
C CYS A 166 -20.76 -4.94 7.49
N LEU A 167 -21.67 -5.55 8.27
CA LEU A 167 -22.61 -6.55 7.76
C LEU A 167 -23.54 -5.94 6.71
N ARG A 168 -24.12 -4.76 6.96
CA ARG A 168 -24.97 -4.10 5.95
C ARG A 168 -24.20 -3.75 4.68
N ILE A 169 -23.00 -3.18 4.81
CA ILE A 169 -22.17 -2.74 3.70
C ILE A 169 -21.67 -3.92 2.87
N PHE A 170 -21.08 -4.92 3.53
CA PHE A 170 -20.35 -5.96 2.83
C PHE A 170 -21.19 -7.22 2.58
N GLU A 171 -22.07 -7.62 3.50
CA GLU A 171 -22.96 -8.78 3.29
C GLU A 171 -24.25 -8.39 2.56
N ARG A 172 -24.85 -7.25 2.89
CA ARG A 172 -26.16 -6.85 2.33
C ARG A 172 -26.05 -5.80 1.23
N ASN A 173 -24.84 -5.38 0.88
CA ASN A 173 -24.56 -4.42 -0.18
C ASN A 173 -25.34 -3.10 -0.05
N SER A 174 -25.47 -2.57 1.18
CA SER A 174 -26.32 -1.40 1.45
C SER A 174 -25.84 -0.10 0.80
N GLY A 175 -24.59 -0.03 0.34
CA GLY A 175 -23.99 1.18 -0.22
C GLY A 175 -23.62 2.24 0.82
N GLU A 176 -23.79 1.95 2.12
CA GLU A 176 -23.33 2.81 3.20
C GLU A 176 -21.80 2.95 3.20
N MET A 177 -21.31 4.09 3.70
CA MET A 177 -19.89 4.27 3.96
C MET A 177 -19.48 3.55 5.25
N VAL A 178 -18.28 2.96 5.27
CA VAL A 178 -17.74 2.32 6.47
C VAL A 178 -17.56 3.40 7.56
N PRO A 179 -18.07 3.19 8.78
CA PRO A 179 -17.82 4.11 9.89
C PRO A 179 -16.41 3.86 10.42
N PHE A 180 -15.42 4.53 9.84
CA PHE A 180 -14.02 4.34 10.19
C PHE A 180 -13.71 4.84 11.61
N ALA A 181 -12.85 4.11 12.32
CA ALA A 181 -12.26 4.60 13.56
C ALA A 181 -11.45 5.88 13.29
N GLY A 182 -11.47 6.82 14.22
CA GLY A 182 -10.92 8.16 14.04
C GLY A 182 -9.44 8.15 13.70
N GLY A 183 -9.05 8.98 12.74
CA GLY A 183 -7.66 9.12 12.25
C GLY A 183 -7.19 8.03 11.29
N THR A 184 -7.84 6.86 11.21
CA THR A 184 -7.32 5.71 10.43
C THR A 184 -7.25 5.99 8.92
N VAL A 185 -8.22 6.73 8.37
CA VAL A 185 -8.26 7.12 6.96
C VAL A 185 -7.10 8.06 6.62
N ASP A 186 -6.87 9.08 7.46
CA ASP A 186 -5.79 10.04 7.25
C ASP A 186 -4.42 9.38 7.39
N ILE A 187 -4.21 8.58 8.43
CA ILE A 187 -2.96 7.86 8.65
C ILE A 187 -2.63 7.00 7.43
N ARG A 188 -3.62 6.27 6.90
CA ARG A 188 -3.46 5.48 5.67
C ARG A 188 -3.08 6.38 4.50
N ALA A 189 -3.82 7.47 4.28
CA ALA A 189 -3.60 8.39 3.17
C ALA A 189 -2.17 8.93 3.18
N TYR A 190 -1.66 9.37 4.33
CA TYR A 190 -0.28 9.82 4.47
C TYR A 190 0.73 8.73 4.08
N VAL A 191 0.61 7.50 4.61
CA VAL A 191 1.57 6.43 4.28
C VAL A 191 1.50 6.02 2.80
N VAL A 192 0.30 5.96 2.22
CA VAL A 192 0.11 5.71 0.78
C VAL A 192 0.80 6.80 -0.03
N VAL A 193 0.58 8.07 0.29
CA VAL A 193 1.20 9.20 -0.40
C VAL A 193 2.73 9.18 -0.25
N MET A 194 3.27 8.82 0.93
CA MET A 194 4.72 8.64 1.11
C MET A 194 5.27 7.56 0.18
N MET A 195 4.58 6.42 0.05
CA MET A 195 4.97 5.34 -0.87
C MET A 195 4.90 5.80 -2.34
N GLN A 196 3.80 6.42 -2.77
CA GLN A 196 3.63 6.91 -4.14
C GLN A 196 4.67 7.97 -4.49
N ALA A 197 4.92 8.94 -3.60
CA ALA A 197 5.95 9.95 -3.79
C ALA A 197 7.34 9.33 -3.88
N ALA A 198 7.66 8.35 -3.02
CA ALA A 198 8.94 7.65 -3.07
C ALA A 198 9.11 6.84 -4.36
N LEU A 199 8.05 6.19 -4.85
CA LEU A 199 8.04 5.48 -6.14
C LEU A 199 8.27 6.44 -7.30
N LYS A 200 7.54 7.57 -7.34
CA LYS A 200 7.68 8.61 -8.35
C LYS A 200 9.08 9.21 -8.36
N LEU A 201 9.65 9.50 -7.18
CA LEU A 201 11.04 9.94 -7.02
C LEU A 201 12.04 8.86 -7.46
N GLY A 202 11.72 7.58 -7.30
CA GLY A 202 12.52 6.45 -7.77
C GLY A 202 12.42 6.18 -9.28
N GLY A 203 11.51 6.86 -10.00
CA GLY A 203 11.25 6.59 -11.42
C GLY A 203 10.39 5.33 -11.66
N PHE A 204 9.68 4.86 -10.64
CA PHE A 204 8.80 3.69 -10.72
C PHE A 204 7.33 4.09 -10.90
N SER A 205 6.52 3.14 -11.36
CA SER A 205 5.06 3.29 -11.33
C SER A 205 4.59 3.54 -9.89
N HIS A 206 3.79 4.58 -9.69
CA HIS A 206 3.24 5.02 -8.40
C HIS A 206 1.71 4.85 -8.34
N VAL A 207 1.11 4.26 -9.36
CA VAL A 207 -0.32 3.95 -9.36
C VAL A 207 -0.57 2.62 -8.64
N HIS A 208 -1.80 2.44 -8.20
CA HIS A 208 -2.27 1.22 -7.59
C HIS A 208 -2.89 0.29 -8.64
N TYR A 209 -2.78 -1.01 -8.38
CA TYR A 209 -3.21 -2.09 -9.25
C TYR A 209 -4.24 -2.97 -8.53
N GLU A 210 -5.08 -3.65 -9.30
CA GLU A 210 -5.96 -4.70 -8.77
C GLU A 210 -5.12 -5.84 -8.17
N MET A 211 -5.33 -6.11 -6.88
CA MET A 211 -4.46 -6.99 -6.12
C MET A 211 -4.39 -8.42 -6.66
N ASN A 212 -5.52 -9.05 -7.00
CA ASN A 212 -5.54 -10.46 -7.39
C ASN A 212 -4.77 -10.69 -8.69
N GLN A 213 -5.02 -9.87 -9.72
CA GLN A 213 -4.31 -9.93 -11.00
C GLN A 213 -2.82 -9.60 -10.85
N ALA A 214 -2.46 -8.56 -10.10
CA ALA A 214 -1.06 -8.23 -9.87
C ALA A 214 -0.32 -9.34 -9.10
N LEU A 215 -0.97 -9.93 -8.10
CA LEU A 215 -0.37 -11.02 -7.31
C LEU A 215 -0.19 -12.28 -8.16
N ALA A 216 -1.16 -12.63 -9.01
CA ALA A 216 -1.04 -13.75 -9.95
C ALA A 216 0.17 -13.56 -10.89
N VAL A 217 0.34 -12.36 -11.47
CA VAL A 217 1.52 -12.02 -12.26
C VAL A 217 2.81 -12.21 -11.45
N ALA A 218 2.89 -11.65 -10.24
CA ALA A 218 4.11 -11.76 -9.42
C ALA A 218 4.43 -13.22 -9.00
N LEU A 219 3.42 -14.08 -8.82
CA LEU A 219 3.62 -15.49 -8.47
C LEU A 219 4.05 -16.36 -9.65
N ASN A 220 3.61 -16.02 -10.86
CA ASN A 220 4.01 -16.73 -12.08
C ASN A 220 5.42 -16.34 -12.59
N HIS A 221 6.08 -15.38 -11.92
CA HIS A 221 7.44 -14.96 -12.23
C HIS A 221 8.34 -15.03 -10.99
N ALA A 222 9.24 -16.02 -10.97
CA ALA A 222 10.16 -16.25 -9.85
C ALA A 222 11.13 -15.07 -9.60
N ASP A 223 11.33 -14.21 -10.58
CA ASP A 223 12.20 -13.03 -10.55
C ASP A 223 11.39 -11.72 -10.72
N ALA A 224 10.10 -11.73 -10.35
CA ALA A 224 9.19 -10.60 -10.57
C ALA A 224 9.72 -9.27 -10.04
N GLU A 225 10.30 -9.26 -8.83
CA GLU A 225 10.84 -8.03 -8.23
C GLU A 225 12.09 -7.55 -8.98
N GLU A 226 13.00 -8.46 -9.31
CA GLU A 226 14.22 -8.16 -10.07
C GLU A 226 13.88 -7.59 -11.45
N ARG A 227 12.96 -8.24 -12.17
CA ARG A 227 12.50 -7.78 -13.50
C ARG A 227 11.82 -6.42 -13.44
N TRP A 228 10.93 -6.22 -12.46
CA TRP A 228 10.25 -4.94 -12.28
C TRP A 228 11.24 -3.82 -11.93
N LEU A 229 12.18 -4.07 -11.03
CA LEU A 229 13.24 -3.10 -10.67
C LEU A 229 14.16 -2.76 -11.85
N ALA A 230 14.32 -3.69 -12.80
CA ALA A 230 15.05 -3.47 -14.05
C ALA A 230 14.22 -2.75 -15.14
N GLY A 231 12.96 -2.37 -14.84
CA GLY A 231 12.08 -1.65 -15.75
C GLY A 231 11.27 -2.52 -16.70
N ALA A 232 11.24 -3.85 -16.49
CA ALA A 232 10.38 -4.72 -17.30
C ALA A 232 8.90 -4.35 -17.09
N PRO A 233 8.07 -4.28 -18.15
CA PRO A 233 6.66 -3.91 -18.08
C PRO A 233 5.78 -5.07 -17.58
N LEU A 234 6.21 -5.76 -16.51
CA LEU A 234 5.62 -7.00 -16.03
C LEU A 234 4.13 -6.88 -15.68
N PHE A 235 3.72 -5.71 -15.20
CA PHE A 235 2.36 -5.40 -14.73
C PHE A 235 1.58 -4.50 -15.70
N ALA A 236 2.03 -4.32 -16.95
CA ALA A 236 1.42 -3.36 -17.89
C ALA A 236 -0.04 -3.68 -18.21
N GLU A 237 -0.39 -4.96 -18.31
CA GLU A 237 -1.75 -5.43 -18.59
C GLU A 237 -2.63 -5.52 -17.34
N VAL A 238 -2.08 -5.24 -16.16
CA VAL A 238 -2.85 -5.29 -14.91
C VAL A 238 -3.67 -4.01 -14.79
N PRO A 239 -4.99 -4.10 -14.58
CA PRO A 239 -5.85 -2.94 -14.37
C PRO A 239 -5.37 -2.06 -13.21
N VAL A 240 -5.26 -0.76 -13.47
CA VAL A 240 -4.89 0.26 -12.50
C VAL A 240 -6.13 0.92 -11.89
N ASP A 241 -6.00 1.47 -10.68
CA ASP A 241 -7.07 2.23 -10.05
C ASP A 241 -7.34 3.55 -10.78
N THR A 242 -8.57 3.73 -11.31
CA THR A 242 -8.96 4.96 -11.99
C THR A 242 -8.96 6.19 -11.08
N ALA A 243 -9.02 6.01 -9.76
CA ALA A 243 -8.88 7.11 -8.82
C ALA A 243 -7.50 7.76 -8.91
N ASP A 244 -6.44 6.98 -9.15
CA ASP A 244 -5.08 7.52 -9.35
C ASP A 244 -4.91 8.27 -10.68
N LEU A 245 -5.79 8.02 -11.66
CA LEU A 245 -5.79 8.72 -12.95
C LEU A 245 -6.50 10.07 -12.88
N ARG A 246 -7.27 10.33 -11.81
CA ARG A 246 -7.97 11.59 -11.60
C ARG A 246 -7.11 12.52 -10.74
N ARG A 247 -6.93 13.78 -11.17
CA ARG A 247 -6.34 14.80 -10.28
C ARG A 247 -7.30 15.09 -9.13
N GLY A 248 -6.79 14.98 -7.91
CA GLY A 248 -7.52 15.22 -6.65
C GLY A 248 -6.57 15.54 -5.48
N GLY A 249 -7.13 15.63 -4.27
CA GLY A 249 -6.38 16.03 -3.07
C GLY A 249 -5.15 15.17 -2.77
N LEU A 250 -5.26 13.84 -2.93
CA LEU A 250 -4.13 12.92 -2.73
C LEU A 250 -3.02 13.13 -3.76
N SER A 251 -3.37 13.37 -5.03
CA SER A 251 -2.38 13.65 -6.07
C SER A 251 -1.63 14.97 -5.83
N ALA A 252 -2.32 16.01 -5.35
CA ALA A 252 -1.72 17.29 -5.00
C ALA A 252 -0.78 17.16 -3.79
N MET A 253 -1.19 16.37 -2.79
CA MET A 253 -0.36 16.07 -1.62
C MET A 253 0.91 15.28 -2.00
N MET A 254 0.79 14.31 -2.90
CA MET A 254 1.93 13.58 -3.45
C MET A 254 2.88 14.51 -4.21
N ASP A 255 2.37 15.36 -5.11
CA ASP A 255 3.19 16.28 -5.88
C ASP A 255 3.95 17.26 -4.98
N ALA A 256 3.28 17.83 -3.98
CA ALA A 256 3.93 18.68 -2.97
C ALA A 256 5.04 17.92 -2.23
N LEU A 257 4.82 16.65 -1.88
CA LEU A 257 5.82 15.84 -1.20
C LEU A 257 7.02 15.51 -2.11
N VAL A 258 6.77 15.26 -3.39
CA VAL A 258 7.81 15.06 -4.42
C VAL A 258 8.66 16.32 -4.59
N GLU A 259 8.04 17.50 -4.66
CA GLU A 259 8.73 18.79 -4.79
C GLU A 259 9.60 19.10 -3.56
N ASN A 260 9.13 18.77 -2.35
CA ASN A 260 9.87 19.02 -1.11
C ASN A 260 10.99 18.00 -0.86
N VAL A 261 10.79 16.74 -1.23
CA VAL A 261 11.77 15.66 -0.97
C VAL A 261 12.78 15.52 -2.11
N GLY A 262 12.37 15.74 -3.36
CA GLY A 262 13.20 15.53 -4.55
C GLY A 262 14.57 16.21 -4.52
N PRO A 263 14.68 17.50 -4.17
CA PRO A 263 15.97 18.20 -4.07
C PRO A 263 16.93 17.63 -3.02
N THR A 264 16.42 16.80 -2.09
CA THR A 264 17.17 16.28 -0.94
C THR A 264 17.63 14.83 -1.08
N LEU A 265 17.24 14.15 -2.17
CA LEU A 265 17.65 12.79 -2.49
C LEU A 265 19.01 12.71 -3.18
#